data_AF-A0A536UC62-F1
#
_entry.id   AF-A0A536UC62-F1
#
_cell.length_a   1.000
_cell.length_b   1.000
_cell.length_c   1.000
_cell.angle_alpha   90.00
_cell.angle_beta   90.00
_cell.angle_gamma   90.00
#
_symmetry.space_group_name_H-M   'P 1'
#
loop_
_entity.id
_entity.type
_entity.pdbx_description
1 polymer ?
#
loop_
_entity_poly.entity_id
_entity_poly.type
_entity_poly.pdbx_seq_one_letter_code
_entity_poly.pdbx_strand_id
1 'polypeptide(L)'
;MASQDIAIRPLKTFADSGRALIGAHLHPWVSPPYDEEVNVRNSYPCNLPRALEADKLGRLTQKIVESFGTSPLTYLAGRYGFGSNTGAILEELGYQVDISPAVPIDFSADGGPDYSAYSSDPYWFGEKRKLLGLPGSGGYVGWLRAGGTALYKAVTSPGMRRIGIGGVCARLRAVERIRLSPEDYSEPEMRRLTHTLLRDGVRV
;
A
#
# COMPACT_ATOMS: atom_id res chain seq x y z
N MET A 1 -0.81 15.64 -10.59
CA MET A 1 -0.86 14.38 -11.37
C MET A 1 0.16 14.43 -12.51
N ALA A 2 0.58 13.30 -13.11
CA ALA A 2 1.56 13.26 -14.21
C ALA A 2 1.09 13.95 -15.52
N SER A 3 -0.10 14.55 -15.53
CA SER A 3 -0.68 15.33 -16.62
C SER A 3 -0.79 16.83 -16.32
N GLN A 4 -0.31 17.27 -15.15
CA GLN A 4 -0.48 18.65 -14.68
C GLN A 4 0.87 19.33 -14.47
N ASP A 5 1.15 20.37 -15.25
CA ASP A 5 2.41 21.12 -15.21
C ASP A 5 2.79 21.60 -13.80
N ILE A 6 1.82 22.05 -13.01
CA ILE A 6 2.04 22.52 -11.64
C ILE A 6 2.60 21.43 -10.72
N ALA A 7 2.27 20.16 -11.00
CA ALA A 7 2.84 19.01 -10.28
C ALA A 7 4.15 18.55 -10.91
N ILE A 8 4.25 18.54 -12.24
CA ILE A 8 5.42 18.02 -12.96
C ILE A 8 6.66 18.88 -12.69
N ARG A 9 6.57 20.22 -12.82
CA ARG A 9 7.73 21.11 -12.70
C ARG A 9 8.54 20.94 -11.41
N PRO A 10 7.95 21.01 -10.20
CA PRO A 10 8.72 20.83 -8.97
C PRO A 10 9.30 19.41 -8.84
N LEU A 11 8.52 18.37 -9.19
CA LEU A 11 8.96 16.98 -9.10
C LEU A 11 10.09 16.67 -10.07
N LYS A 12 10.02 17.22 -11.29
CA LYS A 12 11.07 17.06 -12.29
C LYS A 12 12.40 17.66 -11.83
N THR A 13 12.39 18.80 -11.15
CA THR A 13 13.60 19.36 -10.52
C THR A 13 14.25 18.39 -9.53
N PHE A 14 13.46 17.68 -8.71
CA PHE A 14 14.00 16.68 -7.78
C PHE A 14 14.50 15.43 -8.49
N ALA A 15 13.78 14.96 -9.52
CA ALA A 15 14.17 13.80 -10.32
C ALA A 15 15.46 14.05 -11.10
N ASP A 16 15.54 15.17 -11.83
CA ASP A 16 16.70 15.54 -12.67
C ASP A 16 17.96 15.81 -11.82
N SER A 17 17.79 16.19 -10.54
CA SER A 17 18.89 16.34 -9.59
C SER A 17 19.25 15.05 -8.82
N GLY A 18 18.61 13.92 -9.13
CA GLY A 18 18.86 12.63 -8.47
C GLY A 18 18.41 12.56 -7.01
N ARG A 19 17.61 13.53 -6.54
CA ARG A 19 17.12 13.59 -5.15
C ARG A 19 15.83 12.82 -4.93
N ALA A 20 15.15 12.43 -6.00
CA ALA A 20 13.93 11.63 -5.94
C ALA A 20 13.82 10.70 -7.14
N LEU A 21 13.14 9.57 -6.94
CA LEU A 21 12.70 8.68 -8.01
C LEU A 21 11.22 8.95 -8.31
N ILE A 22 10.82 8.79 -9.57
CA ILE A 22 9.42 8.89 -9.98
C ILE A 22 8.85 7.48 -10.14
N GLY A 23 7.83 7.18 -9.33
CA GLY A 23 7.07 5.92 -9.39
C GLY A 23 5.68 6.12 -10.01
N ALA A 24 5.01 5.00 -10.31
CA ALA A 24 3.63 5.01 -10.76
C ALA A 24 2.66 4.78 -9.60
N HIS A 25 1.62 5.61 -9.51
CA HIS A 25 0.55 5.48 -8.53
C HIS A 25 -0.81 5.44 -9.22
N LEU A 26 -1.31 4.24 -9.50
CA LEU A 26 -2.52 4.08 -10.31
C LEU A 26 -3.78 4.14 -9.45
N HIS A 27 -4.59 5.19 -9.65
CA HIS A 27 -5.97 5.27 -9.15
C HIS A 27 -6.95 5.05 -10.31
N PRO A 28 -7.78 3.99 -10.29
CA PRO A 28 -8.67 3.66 -11.40
C PRO A 28 -9.54 4.84 -11.85
N TRP A 29 -10.23 5.48 -10.91
CA TRP A 29 -11.25 6.51 -11.15
C TRP A 29 -10.73 7.85 -11.71
N VAL A 30 -9.41 8.04 -11.79
CA VAL A 30 -8.79 9.24 -12.39
C VAL A 30 -7.78 8.92 -13.48
N SER A 31 -7.57 7.63 -13.80
CA SER A 31 -6.59 7.21 -14.80
C SER A 31 -7.30 6.63 -16.02
N PRO A 32 -7.09 7.16 -17.24
CA PRO A 32 -7.73 6.63 -18.44
C PRO A 32 -7.18 5.23 -18.81
N PRO A 33 -7.94 4.41 -19.57
CA PRO A 33 -9.32 4.65 -20.02
C PRO A 33 -10.34 4.57 -18.88
N TYR A 34 -11.54 5.11 -19.05
CA TYR A 34 -12.59 5.18 -18.01
C TYR A 34 -13.72 4.18 -18.30
N ASP A 35 -13.35 2.91 -18.44
CA ASP A 35 -14.27 1.84 -18.88
C ASP A 35 -14.86 1.05 -17.70
N GLU A 36 -14.37 1.29 -16.48
CA GLU A 36 -14.92 0.72 -15.26
C GLU A 36 -16.16 1.47 -14.77
N GLU A 37 -17.07 0.75 -14.14
CA GLU A 37 -18.07 1.38 -13.27
C GLU A 37 -17.37 1.96 -12.03
N VAL A 38 -17.59 3.24 -11.74
CA VAL A 38 -17.01 3.90 -10.57
C VAL A 38 -17.77 3.49 -9.31
N ASN A 39 -17.20 2.54 -8.57
CA ASN A 39 -17.72 2.08 -7.28
C ASN A 39 -16.59 1.70 -6.31
N VAL A 40 -16.95 1.38 -5.06
CA VAL A 40 -15.98 1.04 -4.00
C VAL A 40 -15.10 -0.15 -4.42
N ARG A 41 -15.67 -1.18 -5.04
CA ARG A 41 -14.94 -2.37 -5.47
C ARG A 41 -13.92 -2.03 -6.57
N ASN A 42 -14.36 -1.36 -7.63
CA ASN A 42 -13.53 -1.01 -8.79
C ASN A 42 -12.53 0.12 -8.51
N SER A 43 -12.60 0.75 -7.33
CA SER A 43 -11.57 1.68 -6.89
C SER A 43 -10.24 1.00 -6.54
N TYR A 44 -10.22 -0.33 -6.36
CA TYR A 44 -8.99 -1.11 -6.24
C TYR A 44 -8.55 -1.63 -7.62
N PRO A 45 -7.33 -1.32 -8.10
CA PRO A 45 -6.84 -1.82 -9.40
C PRO A 45 -7.00 -3.33 -9.59
N CYS A 46 -6.72 -4.11 -8.53
CA CYS A 46 -6.84 -5.56 -8.53
C CYS A 46 -8.23 -6.13 -8.84
N ASN A 47 -9.28 -5.31 -8.73
CA ASN A 47 -10.66 -5.72 -9.03
C ASN A 47 -11.06 -5.47 -10.49
N LEU A 48 -10.23 -4.76 -11.26
CA LEU A 48 -10.49 -4.53 -12.67
C LEU A 48 -10.21 -5.79 -13.48
N PRO A 49 -10.86 -5.97 -14.65
CA PRO A 49 -10.44 -6.97 -15.62
C PRO A 49 -8.97 -6.75 -15.97
N ARG A 50 -8.19 -7.85 -16.09
CA ARG A 50 -6.74 -7.79 -16.37
C ARG A 50 -6.39 -6.82 -17.51
N ALA A 51 -7.14 -6.88 -18.61
CA ALA A 51 -6.90 -6.03 -19.77
C ALA A 51 -7.05 -4.53 -19.45
N LEU A 52 -8.02 -4.16 -18.61
CA LEU A 52 -8.26 -2.79 -18.20
C LEU A 52 -7.20 -2.31 -17.20
N GLU A 53 -6.81 -3.15 -16.24
CA GLU A 53 -5.70 -2.86 -15.32
C GLU A 53 -4.39 -2.60 -16.09
N ALA A 54 -4.10 -3.46 -17.07
CA ALA A 54 -2.92 -3.35 -17.92
C ALA A 54 -2.93 -2.10 -18.81
N ASP A 55 -4.05 -1.77 -19.47
CA ASP A 55 -4.15 -0.56 -20.31
C ASP A 55 -3.99 0.72 -19.47
N LYS A 56 -4.70 0.80 -18.32
CA LYS A 56 -4.57 1.95 -17.41
C LYS A 56 -3.13 2.12 -16.91
N LEU A 57 -2.49 1.04 -16.48
CA LEU A 57 -1.11 1.12 -15.99
C LEU A 57 -0.12 1.42 -17.11
N GLY A 58 -0.32 0.86 -18.30
CA GLY A 58 0.49 1.14 -19.48
C GLY A 58 0.43 2.61 -19.90
N ARG A 59 -0.77 3.20 -19.97
CA ARG A 59 -0.96 4.62 -20.27
C ARG A 59 -0.36 5.52 -19.20
N LEU A 60 -0.52 5.19 -17.92
CA LEU A 60 0.12 5.92 -16.84
C LEU A 60 1.65 5.88 -16.96
N THR A 61 2.20 4.69 -17.25
CA THR A 61 3.64 4.48 -17.46
C THR A 61 4.15 5.36 -18.61
N GLN A 62 3.48 5.31 -19.77
CA GLN A 62 3.81 6.17 -20.91
C GLN A 62 3.74 7.65 -20.54
N LYS A 63 2.70 8.06 -19.81
CA LYS A 63 2.54 9.46 -19.44
C LYS A 63 3.65 9.96 -18.51
N ILE A 64 4.12 9.10 -17.61
CA ILE A 64 5.29 9.39 -16.75
C ILE A 64 6.55 9.53 -17.62
N VAL A 65 6.78 8.63 -18.57
CA VAL A 65 7.91 8.71 -19.50
C VAL A 65 7.89 10.03 -20.29
N GLU A 66 6.74 10.42 -20.85
CA GLU A 66 6.60 11.69 -21.58
C GLU A 66 6.90 12.92 -20.70
N SER A 67 6.53 12.87 -19.42
CA SER A 67 6.60 14.02 -18.53
C SER A 67 7.95 14.16 -17.82
N PHE A 68 8.61 13.05 -17.52
CA PHE A 68 9.83 13.00 -16.73
C PHE A 68 11.05 12.50 -17.51
N GLY A 69 10.85 11.87 -18.67
CA GLY A 69 11.92 11.33 -19.51
C GLY A 69 12.48 9.99 -19.05
N THR A 70 11.89 9.37 -18.02
CA THR A 70 12.34 8.11 -17.43
C THR A 70 11.17 7.17 -17.18
N SER A 71 11.39 5.87 -17.39
CA SER A 71 10.39 4.85 -17.07
C SER A 71 10.34 4.61 -15.56
N PRO A 72 9.16 4.59 -14.93
CA PRO A 72 9.04 4.30 -13.52
C PRO A 72 9.42 2.83 -13.25
N LEU A 73 10.21 2.60 -12.20
CA LEU A 73 10.60 1.24 -11.76
C LEU A 73 9.81 0.77 -10.53
N THR A 74 9.19 1.70 -9.81
CA THR A 74 8.45 1.46 -8.58
C THR A 74 6.97 1.72 -8.79
N TYR A 75 6.13 0.81 -8.29
CA TYR A 75 4.68 0.92 -8.33
C TYR A 75 4.08 0.97 -6.92
N LEU A 76 3.05 1.80 -6.77
CA LEU A 76 2.15 1.82 -5.63
C LEU A 76 0.71 1.75 -6.14
N ALA A 77 -0.02 0.69 -5.81
CA ALA A 77 -1.43 0.59 -6.17
C ALA A 77 -2.27 1.64 -5.45
N GLY A 78 -3.17 2.30 -6.16
CA GLY A 78 -4.20 3.14 -5.57
C GLY A 78 -5.03 2.32 -4.59
N ARG A 79 -5.28 2.89 -3.41
CA ARG A 79 -5.91 2.19 -2.27
C ARG A 79 -5.22 0.86 -1.90
N TYR A 80 -3.94 0.69 -2.22
CA TYR A 80 -3.22 -0.55 -1.96
C TYR A 80 -3.84 -1.77 -2.66
N GLY A 81 -4.53 -1.58 -3.79
CA GLY A 81 -5.25 -2.64 -4.51
C GLY A 81 -4.36 -3.49 -5.41
N PHE A 82 -3.46 -4.27 -4.82
CA PHE A 82 -2.64 -5.29 -5.51
C PHE A 82 -3.36 -6.64 -5.54
N GLY A 83 -3.36 -7.32 -6.69
CA GLY A 83 -4.03 -8.63 -6.83
C GLY A 83 -3.31 -9.61 -7.75
N SER A 84 -4.03 -10.66 -8.14
CA SER A 84 -3.48 -11.80 -8.88
C SER A 84 -2.92 -11.43 -10.26
N ASN A 85 -3.47 -10.41 -10.91
CA ASN A 85 -3.00 -9.95 -12.21
C ASN A 85 -1.85 -8.95 -12.11
N THR A 86 -1.82 -8.17 -11.04
CA THR A 86 -0.95 -6.99 -10.90
C THR A 86 0.52 -7.34 -11.06
N GLY A 87 1.00 -8.40 -10.38
CA GLY A 87 2.40 -8.82 -10.48
C GLY A 87 2.84 -9.09 -11.93
N ALA A 88 2.06 -9.86 -12.69
CA ALA A 88 2.38 -10.17 -14.08
C ALA A 88 2.35 -8.93 -14.99
N ILE A 89 1.42 -8.00 -14.75
CA ILE A 89 1.34 -6.73 -15.49
C ILE A 89 2.58 -5.87 -15.19
N LEU A 90 3.01 -5.82 -13.93
CA LEU A 90 4.23 -5.10 -13.53
C LEU A 90 5.48 -5.65 -14.23
N GLU A 91 5.60 -6.97 -14.34
CA GLU A 91 6.68 -7.62 -15.09
C GLU A 91 6.65 -7.26 -16.58
N GLU A 92 5.46 -7.29 -17.19
CA GLU A 92 5.23 -6.94 -18.61
C GLU A 92 5.61 -5.49 -18.92
N LEU A 93 5.33 -4.57 -17.99
CA LEU A 93 5.65 -3.14 -18.12
C LEU A 93 7.06 -2.78 -17.65
N GLY A 94 7.83 -3.73 -17.13
CA GLY A 94 9.24 -3.54 -16.77
C GLY A 94 9.49 -2.91 -15.39
N TYR A 95 8.50 -2.93 -14.50
CA TYR A 95 8.67 -2.55 -13.10
C TYR A 95 9.61 -3.52 -12.37
N GLN A 96 10.17 -3.07 -11.25
CA GLN A 96 11.09 -3.84 -10.41
C GLN A 96 10.68 -3.89 -8.95
N VAL A 97 9.93 -2.89 -8.48
CA VAL A 97 9.56 -2.75 -7.07
C VAL A 97 8.06 -2.48 -6.94
N ASP A 98 7.42 -3.16 -6.00
CA ASP A 98 6.05 -2.87 -5.56
C ASP A 98 6.05 -2.48 -4.07
N ILE A 99 5.43 -1.34 -3.75
CA ILE A 99 5.27 -0.83 -2.38
C ILE A 99 3.79 -0.82 -1.96
N SER A 100 2.95 -1.62 -2.62
CA SER A 100 1.51 -1.70 -2.36
C SER A 100 1.10 -2.36 -1.04
N PRO A 101 1.82 -3.35 -0.47
CA PRO A 101 1.34 -4.06 0.71
C PRO A 101 1.23 -3.14 1.93
N ALA A 102 0.01 -2.96 2.42
CA ALA A 102 -0.29 -2.06 3.53
C ALA A 102 -0.49 -2.85 4.82
N VAL A 103 0.60 -3.28 5.43
CA VAL A 103 0.59 -4.18 6.60
C VAL A 103 0.08 -3.47 7.86
N PRO A 104 -0.68 -4.14 8.74
CA PRO A 104 -1.39 -5.41 8.60
C PRO A 104 -2.90 -5.15 8.34
N ILE A 105 -3.21 -4.40 7.28
CA ILE A 105 -4.58 -3.94 7.00
C ILE A 105 -5.35 -4.97 6.17
N ASP A 106 -6.58 -5.24 6.60
CA ASP A 106 -7.56 -6.06 5.86
C ASP A 106 -8.57 -5.12 5.20
N PHE A 107 -8.55 -5.03 3.86
CA PHE A 107 -9.49 -4.23 3.07
C PHE A 107 -10.64 -5.06 2.50
N SER A 108 -10.79 -6.34 2.87
CA SER A 108 -11.80 -7.24 2.29
C SER A 108 -13.24 -6.74 2.47
N ALA A 109 -13.53 -5.99 3.55
CA ALA A 109 -14.84 -5.40 3.79
C ALA A 109 -15.29 -4.42 2.68
N ASP A 110 -14.33 -3.77 2.01
CA ASP A 110 -14.56 -2.87 0.87
C ASP A 110 -14.32 -3.59 -0.49
N GLY A 111 -14.07 -4.89 -0.46
CA GLY A 111 -13.68 -5.70 -1.61
C GLY A 111 -12.23 -5.57 -2.04
N GLY A 112 -11.35 -4.97 -1.21
CA GLY A 112 -9.92 -4.87 -1.47
C GLY A 112 -9.09 -6.04 -0.93
N PRO A 113 -7.75 -5.97 -1.04
CA PRO A 113 -6.85 -7.02 -0.58
C PRO A 113 -6.78 -7.17 0.95
N ASP A 114 -6.39 -8.35 1.43
CA ASP A 114 -6.11 -8.61 2.84
C ASP A 114 -4.60 -8.74 3.09
N TYR A 115 -4.01 -7.73 3.74
CA TYR A 115 -2.60 -7.72 4.16
C TYR A 115 -2.41 -8.11 5.63
N SER A 116 -3.44 -8.63 6.30
CA SER A 116 -3.34 -8.96 7.72
C SER A 116 -2.33 -10.08 8.02
N ALA A 117 -2.05 -10.94 7.06
CA ALA A 117 -1.03 -12.00 7.16
C ALA A 117 0.38 -11.58 6.67
N TYR A 118 0.54 -10.36 6.17
CA TYR A 118 1.84 -9.88 5.68
C TYR A 118 2.70 -9.37 6.84
N SER A 119 4.02 -9.45 6.71
CA SER A 119 4.97 -8.76 7.57
C SER A 119 5.54 -7.53 6.85
N SER A 120 6.23 -6.67 7.60
CA SER A 120 6.97 -5.53 7.01
C SER A 120 8.32 -5.94 6.39
N ASP A 121 8.61 -7.24 6.27
CA ASP A 121 9.84 -7.71 5.66
C ASP A 121 9.78 -7.63 4.14
N PRO A 122 10.87 -7.21 3.47
CA PRO A 122 11.00 -7.32 2.03
C PRO A 122 10.85 -8.77 1.55
N TYR A 123 10.20 -8.97 0.40
CA TYR A 123 10.08 -10.28 -0.22
C TYR A 123 10.26 -10.21 -1.73
N TRP A 124 10.65 -11.33 -2.33
CA TRP A 124 10.73 -11.46 -3.79
C TRP A 124 9.52 -12.20 -4.32
N PHE A 125 8.99 -11.75 -5.45
CA PHE A 125 7.90 -12.40 -6.17
C PHE A 125 8.06 -12.22 -7.69
N GLY A 126 7.10 -12.72 -8.47
CA GLY A 126 7.13 -12.69 -9.94
C GLY A 126 7.55 -14.03 -10.54
N GLU A 127 6.97 -14.36 -11.69
CA GLU A 127 7.21 -15.63 -12.39
C GLU A 127 8.25 -15.48 -13.51
N LYS A 128 8.20 -14.36 -14.25
CA LYS A 128 9.05 -14.08 -15.41
C LYS A 128 10.25 -13.21 -15.05
N ARG A 129 10.12 -12.32 -14.08
CA ARG A 129 11.12 -11.38 -13.56
C ARG A 129 10.96 -11.26 -12.06
N LYS A 130 12.08 -11.24 -11.33
CA LYS A 130 12.06 -11.02 -9.89
C LYS A 130 11.66 -9.58 -9.58
N LEU A 131 10.49 -9.39 -8.99
CA LEU A 131 10.01 -8.15 -8.40
C LEU A 131 10.32 -8.14 -6.90
N LEU A 132 10.69 -6.97 -6.39
CA LEU A 132 10.88 -6.74 -4.96
C LEU A 132 9.60 -6.15 -4.37
N GLY A 133 8.96 -6.88 -3.47
CA GLY A 133 7.89 -6.38 -2.61
C GLY A 133 8.49 -5.68 -1.40
N LEU A 134 8.14 -4.42 -1.21
CA LEU A 134 8.55 -3.60 -0.06
C LEU A 134 7.29 -3.12 0.68
N PRO A 135 6.76 -3.94 1.60
CA PRO A 135 5.60 -3.56 2.40
C PRO A 135 5.81 -2.27 3.19
N GLY A 136 4.74 -1.49 3.35
CA GLY A 136 4.71 -0.39 4.30
C GLY A 136 4.97 -0.88 5.73
N SER A 137 5.65 -0.06 6.53
CA SER A 137 5.90 -0.39 7.93
C SER A 137 4.62 -0.30 8.75
N GLY A 138 4.19 -1.42 9.31
CA GLY A 138 2.99 -1.51 10.12
C GLY A 138 2.94 -2.79 10.92
N GLY A 139 2.20 -2.76 12.02
CA GLY A 139 2.15 -3.91 12.91
C GLY A 139 1.26 -3.70 14.13
N TYR A 140 1.37 -4.66 15.04
CA TYR A 140 0.68 -4.64 16.33
C TYR A 140 1.63 -4.19 17.43
N VAL A 141 1.15 -3.28 18.28
CA VAL A 141 1.89 -2.71 19.41
C VAL A 141 1.15 -3.00 20.71
N GLY A 142 1.89 -3.13 21.80
CA GLY A 142 1.34 -3.42 23.12
C GLY A 142 1.88 -4.70 23.74
N TRP A 143 1.46 -4.98 24.97
CA TRP A 143 1.92 -6.16 25.71
C TRP A 143 1.24 -7.46 25.24
N LEU A 144 0.09 -7.39 24.55
CA LEU A 144 -0.55 -8.53 23.88
C LEU A 144 -0.28 -8.57 22.36
N ARG A 145 0.69 -7.80 21.84
CA ARG A 145 0.94 -7.70 20.39
C ARG A 145 1.19 -9.04 19.69
N ALA A 146 1.74 -10.03 20.41
CA ALA A 146 1.99 -11.38 19.88
C ALA A 146 0.71 -12.09 19.42
N GLY A 147 -0.47 -11.68 19.93
CA GLY A 147 -1.76 -12.17 19.46
C GLY A 147 -2.14 -11.71 18.04
N GLY A 148 -1.41 -10.74 17.48
CA GLY A 148 -1.49 -10.31 16.09
C GLY A 148 -2.90 -10.01 15.60
N THR A 149 -3.17 -10.40 14.35
CA THR A 149 -4.46 -10.20 13.69
C THR A 149 -5.61 -10.90 14.40
N ALA A 150 -5.42 -12.12 14.88
CA ALA A 150 -6.47 -12.89 15.52
C ALA A 150 -7.00 -12.17 16.78
N LEU A 151 -6.09 -11.73 17.65
CA LEU A 151 -6.45 -10.96 18.83
C LEU A 151 -7.08 -9.62 18.45
N TYR A 152 -6.49 -8.91 17.50
CA TYR A 152 -7.00 -7.61 17.07
C TYR A 152 -8.44 -7.72 16.52
N LYS A 153 -8.72 -8.71 15.66
CA LYS A 153 -10.07 -8.98 15.14
C LYS A 153 -11.04 -9.34 16.28
N ALA A 154 -10.61 -10.11 17.27
CA ALA A 154 -11.44 -10.45 18.43
C ALA A 154 -11.83 -9.21 19.25
N VAL A 155 -10.86 -8.37 19.65
CA VAL A 155 -11.12 -7.19 20.50
C VAL A 155 -11.85 -6.07 19.76
N THR A 156 -11.73 -6.03 18.42
CA THR A 156 -12.42 -5.05 17.57
C THR A 156 -13.70 -5.59 16.94
N SER A 157 -14.15 -6.79 17.30
CA SER A 157 -15.40 -7.37 16.79
C SER A 157 -16.61 -6.51 17.20
N PRO A 158 -17.71 -6.50 16.42
CA PRO A 158 -18.89 -5.69 16.72
C PRO A 158 -19.46 -5.90 18.14
N GLY A 159 -19.44 -7.15 18.62
CA GLY A 159 -19.86 -7.50 19.97
C GLY A 159 -18.96 -6.88 21.05
N MET A 160 -17.64 -6.98 20.90
CA MET A 160 -16.66 -6.42 21.84
C MET A 160 -16.63 -4.88 21.81
N ARG A 161 -16.90 -4.27 20.65
CA ARG A 161 -17.07 -2.82 20.53
C ARG A 161 -18.28 -2.32 21.32
N ARG A 162 -19.41 -3.04 21.27
CA ARG A 162 -20.64 -2.64 21.98
C ARG A 162 -20.48 -2.61 23.50
N ILE A 163 -19.61 -3.46 24.06
CA ILE A 163 -19.30 -3.49 25.49
C ILE A 163 -18.06 -2.68 25.88
N GLY A 164 -17.50 -1.89 24.95
CA GLY A 164 -16.42 -0.94 25.23
C GLY A 164 -15.03 -1.56 25.41
N ILE A 165 -14.86 -2.87 25.21
CA ILE A 165 -13.58 -3.57 25.42
C ILE A 165 -12.49 -3.01 24.52
N GLY A 166 -12.80 -2.66 23.27
CA GLY A 166 -11.82 -2.03 22.38
C GLY A 166 -11.23 -0.73 22.95
N GLY A 167 -12.05 0.10 23.60
CA GLY A 167 -11.59 1.33 24.24
C GLY A 167 -10.76 1.09 25.50
N VAL A 168 -11.07 0.04 26.25
CA VAL A 168 -10.27 -0.40 27.40
C VAL A 168 -8.91 -0.94 26.94
N CYS A 169 -8.88 -1.82 25.93
CA CYS A 169 -7.64 -2.35 25.34
C CYS A 169 -6.75 -1.23 24.80
N ALA A 170 -7.32 -0.20 24.17
CA ALA A 170 -6.59 0.98 23.71
C ALA A 170 -6.02 1.80 24.89
N ARG A 171 -6.83 2.07 25.92
CA ARG A 171 -6.36 2.79 27.13
C ARG A 171 -5.26 2.05 27.87
N LEU A 172 -5.35 0.73 27.95
CA LEU A 172 -4.36 -0.15 28.58
C LEU A 172 -3.17 -0.48 27.68
N ARG A 173 -3.15 0.02 26.43
CA ARG A 173 -2.13 -0.28 25.42
C ARG A 173 -1.88 -1.78 25.27
N ALA A 174 -2.96 -2.56 25.31
CA ALA A 174 -2.92 -4.02 25.27
C ALA A 174 -2.59 -4.51 23.86
N VAL A 175 -3.34 -4.03 22.87
CA VAL A 175 -3.10 -4.27 21.46
C VAL A 175 -3.60 -3.07 20.66
N GLU A 176 -2.73 -2.49 19.85
CA GLU A 176 -2.97 -1.38 18.95
C GLU A 176 -2.48 -1.78 17.56
N ARG A 177 -3.19 -1.39 16.48
CA ARG A 177 -2.72 -1.57 15.09
C ARG A 177 -2.24 -0.23 14.55
N ILE A 178 -0.94 -0.11 14.31
CA ILE A 178 -0.27 1.14 13.94
C ILE A 178 0.49 0.97 12.61
N ARG A 179 0.57 2.02 11.80
CA ARG A 179 1.44 2.13 10.62
C ARG A 179 2.33 3.36 10.70
N LEU A 180 3.45 3.37 9.98
CA LEU A 180 4.23 4.58 9.75
C LEU A 180 3.55 5.43 8.67
N SER A 181 2.55 6.20 9.09
CA SER A 181 1.81 7.14 8.24
C SER A 181 1.47 8.38 9.08
N PRO A 182 2.02 9.56 8.75
CA PRO A 182 1.74 10.79 9.49
C PRO A 182 0.30 11.30 9.30
N GLU A 183 -0.43 10.76 8.32
CA GLU A 183 -1.84 11.09 8.05
C GLU A 183 -2.79 10.49 9.09
N ASP A 184 -2.51 9.26 9.52
CA ASP A 184 -3.39 8.47 10.39
C ASP A 184 -2.90 8.39 11.85
N TYR A 185 -1.59 8.57 12.08
CA TYR A 185 -0.95 8.30 13.37
C TYR A 185 -0.06 9.45 13.85
N SER A 186 -0.05 9.66 15.16
CA SER A 186 0.82 10.62 15.83
C SER A 186 2.29 10.15 15.86
N GLU A 187 3.21 11.10 15.96
CA GLU A 187 4.64 10.81 16.09
C GLU A 187 4.98 9.86 17.27
N PRO A 188 4.38 10.01 18.47
CA PRO A 188 4.57 9.04 19.55
C PRO A 188 4.07 7.63 19.23
N GLU A 189 3.00 7.47 18.44
CA GLU A 189 2.51 6.16 17.98
C GLU A 189 3.50 5.52 17.01
N MET A 190 3.95 6.30 16.02
CA MET A 190 4.92 5.85 15.04
C MET A 190 6.26 5.43 15.69
N ARG A 191 6.76 6.17 16.69
CA ARG A 191 7.95 5.75 17.45
C ARG A 191 7.75 4.42 18.17
N ARG A 192 6.60 4.20 18.80
CA ARG A 192 6.30 2.93 19.49
C ARG A 192 6.29 1.76 18.51
N LEU A 193 5.68 1.96 17.33
CA LEU A 193 5.70 0.96 16.26
C LEU A 193 7.14 0.64 15.87
N THR A 194 7.96 1.63 15.54
CA THR A 194 9.35 1.42 15.13
C THR A 194 10.15 0.64 16.18
N HIS A 195 10.08 1.03 17.45
CA HIS A 195 10.77 0.30 18.51
C HIS A 195 10.25 -1.13 18.70
N THR A 196 8.95 -1.35 18.49
CA THR A 196 8.34 -2.68 18.60
C THR A 196 8.81 -3.59 17.47
N LEU A 197 8.73 -3.12 16.22
CA LEU A 197 9.22 -3.86 15.06
C LEU A 197 10.71 -4.20 15.17
N LEU A 198 11.53 -3.26 15.64
CA LEU A 198 12.95 -3.51 15.89
C LEU A 198 13.18 -4.58 16.98
N ARG A 199 12.40 -4.56 18.06
CA ARG A 199 12.49 -5.61 19.11
C ARG A 199 12.05 -6.98 18.59
N ASP A 200 11.07 -7.00 17.69
CA ASP A 200 10.53 -8.21 17.09
C ASP A 200 11.38 -8.70 15.89
N GLY A 201 12.54 -8.09 15.65
CA GLY A 201 13.53 -8.56 14.68
C GLY A 201 13.38 -7.99 13.26
N VAL A 202 12.35 -7.20 12.99
CA VAL A 202 12.15 -6.54 11.70
C VAL A 202 13.23 -5.46 11.52
N ARG A 203 13.94 -5.51 10.40
CA ARG A 203 15.01 -4.58 10.02
C ARG A 203 14.71 -4.13 8.59
N VAL A 204 14.06 -2.98 8.46
CA VAL A 204 13.82 -2.34 7.16
C VAL A 204 15.04 -1.51 6.78
#